data_AF-A0A5Y8TV18-F1
#
_entry.id   AF-A0A5Y8TV18-F1
#
_cell.length_a   1.000
_cell.length_b   1.000
_cell.length_c   1.000
_cell.angle_alpha   90.00
_cell.angle_beta   90.00
_cell.angle_gamma   90.00
#
_symmetry.space_group_name_H-M   'P 1'
#
loop_
_entity.id
_entity.type
_entity.pdbx_description
1 polymer ?
#
loop_
_entity_poly.entity_id
_entity_poly.type
_entity_poly.pdbx_seq_one_letter_code
_entity_poly.pdbx_strand_id
1 'polypeptide(L)'
;FSTTAYGGNGKVQSSEIWTLFRQIFENFIAFSKSKTYNCTEGGARIESAIEKPFKELCENLLENKKDKKFKKLQVLNTKEQVKLGLKIYQKIKKNMNLSLNFKKECKKVQKQIHNLTHGKNKLSLEQINQNIDKIKEKLSNKKYLFLQEILGPTLHHEQSILTPLYLKDIKDESDKQNKLFAWIYAHESLIENIIELLEAQDKRLKIAILPLQDFLEKKKAL
;
A
#
# COMPACT_ATOMS: atom_id res chain seq x y z
N PHE A 1 -13.26 -27.34 10.92
CA PHE A 1 -11.99 -27.96 10.45
C PHE A 1 -11.25 -28.46 11.68
N SER A 2 -10.47 -29.54 11.59
CA SER A 2 -9.64 -29.99 12.71
C SER A 2 -8.23 -30.34 12.24
N THR A 3 -7.26 -30.18 13.13
CA THR A 3 -5.84 -30.45 12.86
C THR A 3 -5.21 -31.16 14.04
N THR A 4 -4.04 -31.75 13.85
CA THR A 4 -3.29 -32.43 14.89
C THR A 4 -3.02 -31.48 16.06
N ALA A 5 -3.29 -31.94 17.27
CA ALA A 5 -3.00 -31.17 18.48
C ALA A 5 -1.48 -31.06 18.69
N TYR A 6 -1.05 -29.97 19.34
CA TYR A 6 0.29 -29.83 19.88
C TYR A 6 0.68 -31.10 20.67
N GLY A 7 1.89 -31.62 20.46
CA GLY A 7 2.37 -32.86 21.07
C GLY A 7 1.98 -34.13 20.30
N GLY A 8 1.28 -34.00 19.17
CA GLY A 8 0.92 -35.11 18.29
C GLY A 8 -0.26 -35.98 18.75
N ASN A 9 -0.79 -35.71 19.95
CA ASN A 9 -1.82 -36.54 20.57
C ASN A 9 -3.21 -35.89 20.44
N GLY A 10 -4.00 -36.41 19.51
CA GLY A 10 -5.39 -35.99 19.30
C GLY A 10 -5.54 -34.88 18.27
N LYS A 11 -6.72 -34.24 18.27
CA LYS A 11 -7.09 -33.18 17.33
C LYS A 11 -7.64 -31.97 18.06
N VAL A 12 -7.34 -30.78 17.52
CA VAL A 12 -7.93 -29.51 17.94
C VAL A 12 -8.79 -28.93 16.83
N GLN A 13 -9.81 -28.17 17.21
CA GLN A 13 -10.69 -27.48 16.26
C GLN A 13 -10.00 -26.24 15.67
N SER A 14 -10.34 -25.93 14.41
CA SER A 14 -9.82 -24.81 13.65
C SER A 14 -10.86 -24.32 12.63
N SER A 15 -10.59 -23.18 11.99
CA SER A 15 -11.35 -22.66 10.84
C SER A 15 -10.57 -22.84 9.54
N GLU A 16 -11.23 -22.61 8.41
CA GLU A 16 -10.58 -22.64 7.09
C GLU A 16 -9.45 -21.61 7.00
N ILE A 17 -9.72 -20.37 7.42
CA ILE A 17 -8.74 -19.26 7.41
C ILE A 17 -7.55 -19.58 8.31
N TRP A 18 -7.78 -20.11 9.53
CA TRP A 18 -6.69 -20.46 10.44
C TRP A 18 -5.88 -21.67 9.95
N THR A 19 -6.53 -22.58 9.23
CA THR A 19 -5.85 -23.72 8.59
C THR A 19 -4.95 -23.25 7.45
N LEU A 20 -5.45 -22.37 6.59
CA LEU A 20 -4.66 -21.76 5.52
C LEU A 20 -3.48 -20.95 6.07
N PHE A 21 -3.73 -20.11 7.07
CA PHE A 21 -2.69 -19.33 7.74
C PHE A 21 -1.59 -20.25 8.29
N ARG A 22 -1.95 -21.29 9.04
CA ARG A 22 -1.00 -22.27 9.58
C ARG A 22 -0.16 -22.90 8.46
N GLN A 23 -0.78 -23.40 7.39
CA GLN A 23 -0.08 -24.06 6.28
C GLN A 23 0.90 -23.12 5.55
N ILE A 24 0.55 -21.84 5.40
CA ILE A 24 1.47 -20.83 4.85
C ILE A 24 2.73 -20.71 5.71
N PHE A 25 2.58 -20.64 7.04
CA PHE A 25 3.73 -20.59 7.94
C PHE A 25 4.52 -21.89 7.96
N GLU A 26 3.87 -23.05 7.94
CA GLU A 26 4.54 -24.36 7.84
C GLU A 26 5.46 -24.41 6.61
N ASN A 27 4.97 -23.94 5.45
CA ASN A 27 5.78 -23.81 4.24
C ASN A 27 6.95 -22.83 4.45
N PHE A 28 6.71 -21.64 5.01
CA PHE A 28 7.79 -20.69 5.27
C PHE A 28 8.86 -21.23 6.22
N ILE A 29 8.45 -21.97 7.25
CA ILE A 29 9.34 -22.58 8.22
C ILE A 29 10.17 -23.68 7.56
N ALA A 30 9.54 -24.54 6.74
CA ALA A 30 10.23 -25.62 6.03
C ALA A 30 11.37 -25.13 5.12
N PHE A 31 11.21 -23.95 4.50
CA PHE A 31 12.24 -23.34 3.64
C PHE A 31 13.17 -22.36 4.38
N SER A 32 12.98 -22.14 5.68
CA SER A 32 13.78 -21.21 6.47
C SER A 32 15.03 -21.90 7.03
N LYS A 33 16.14 -21.15 7.14
CA LYS A 33 17.33 -21.57 7.88
C LYS A 33 17.22 -21.29 9.39
N SER A 34 16.19 -20.56 9.80
CA SER A 34 15.98 -20.16 11.20
C SER A 34 15.32 -21.29 12.00
N LYS A 35 15.75 -21.47 13.26
CA LYS A 35 15.03 -22.31 14.20
C LYS A 35 13.69 -21.64 14.54
N THR A 36 12.59 -22.35 14.29
CA THR A 36 11.25 -21.90 14.65
C THR A 36 10.68 -22.82 15.71
N TYR A 37 10.12 -22.25 16.77
CA TYR A 37 9.52 -22.99 17.87
C TYR A 37 8.00 -22.84 17.85
N ASN A 38 7.28 -23.95 17.92
CA ASN A 38 5.86 -23.95 18.23
C ASN A 38 5.72 -23.92 19.75
N CYS A 39 5.17 -22.84 20.30
CA CYS A 39 4.97 -22.64 21.75
C CYS A 39 3.47 -22.57 22.10
N THR A 40 2.63 -23.25 21.34
CA THR A 40 1.16 -23.18 21.45
C THR A 40 0.60 -24.40 22.18
N GLU A 41 1.07 -24.63 23.41
CA GLU A 41 0.59 -25.74 24.24
C GLU A 41 -0.95 -25.72 24.35
N GLY A 42 -1.60 -26.85 24.03
CA GLY A 42 -3.07 -26.97 23.94
C GLY A 42 -3.69 -26.50 22.62
N GLY A 43 -2.88 -25.95 21.71
CA GLY A 43 -3.28 -25.51 20.37
C GLY A 43 -2.96 -26.51 19.26
N ALA A 44 -2.80 -26.00 18.05
CA ALA A 44 -2.47 -26.79 16.87
C ALA A 44 -0.98 -27.10 16.78
N ARG A 45 -0.66 -28.30 16.30
CA ARG A 45 0.67 -28.61 15.80
C ARG A 45 0.95 -27.76 14.55
N ILE A 46 2.12 -27.14 14.52
CA ILE A 46 2.66 -26.42 13.36
C ILE A 46 3.81 -27.26 12.82
N GLU A 47 3.60 -27.89 11.66
CA GLU A 47 4.62 -28.71 11.01
C GLU A 47 5.88 -27.92 10.68
N SER A 48 7.03 -28.62 10.68
CA SER A 48 8.38 -28.05 10.53
C SER A 48 8.86 -27.13 11.66
N ALA A 49 8.01 -26.78 12.63
CA ALA A 49 8.43 -26.10 13.85
C ALA A 49 8.81 -27.09 14.96
N ILE A 50 9.67 -26.67 15.87
CA ILE A 50 10.08 -27.45 17.05
C ILE A 50 9.09 -27.16 18.18
N GLU A 51 8.31 -28.16 18.61
CA GLU A 51 7.43 -28.02 19.77
C GLU A 51 8.26 -27.85 21.05
N LYS A 52 8.00 -26.77 21.78
CA LYS A 52 8.66 -26.49 23.06
C LYS A 52 7.77 -25.59 23.94
N PRO A 53 7.66 -25.87 25.26
CA PRO A 53 6.90 -25.03 26.16
C PRO A 53 7.31 -23.56 26.12
N PHE A 54 6.33 -22.65 26.08
CA PHE A 54 6.60 -21.21 26.02
C PHE A 54 7.44 -20.75 27.22
N LYS A 55 7.07 -21.22 28.42
CA LYS A 55 7.78 -20.92 29.67
C LYS A 55 9.25 -21.33 29.60
N GLU A 56 9.51 -22.56 29.17
CA GLU A 56 10.87 -23.10 29.08
C GLU A 56 11.72 -22.31 28.05
N LEU A 57 11.13 -21.86 26.95
CA LEU A 57 11.81 -21.00 26.00
C LEU A 57 12.09 -19.61 26.56
N CYS A 58 11.16 -19.01 27.29
CA CYS A 58 11.40 -17.74 27.97
C CYS A 58 12.55 -17.87 28.97
N GLU A 59 12.52 -18.89 29.83
CA GLU A 59 13.57 -19.15 30.81
C GLU A 59 14.93 -19.32 30.12
N ASN A 60 15.02 -20.14 29.07
CA ASN A 60 16.29 -20.39 28.37
C ASN A 60 16.78 -19.20 27.51
N LEU A 61 15.88 -18.53 26.78
CA LEU A 61 16.26 -17.49 25.81
C LEU A 61 16.40 -16.11 26.44
N LEU A 62 15.75 -15.88 27.59
CA LEU A 62 15.71 -14.60 28.29
C LEU A 62 16.45 -14.63 29.64
N GLU A 63 17.06 -15.76 30.03
CA GLU A 63 17.84 -15.93 31.28
C GLU A 63 18.79 -14.76 31.54
N ASN A 64 19.51 -14.36 30.48
CA ASN A 64 20.47 -13.28 30.52
C ASN A 64 20.00 -12.14 29.62
N LYS A 65 20.11 -10.91 30.14
CA LYS A 65 19.96 -9.72 29.31
C LYS A 65 21.04 -9.75 28.23
N LYS A 66 20.66 -10.15 27.01
CA LYS A 66 21.60 -10.19 25.88
C LYS A 66 22.27 -8.83 25.74
N ASP A 67 23.60 -8.83 25.70
CA ASP A 67 24.38 -7.67 25.31
C ASP A 67 24.08 -7.39 23.83
N LYS A 68 23.12 -6.48 23.62
CA LYS A 68 22.73 -5.98 22.31
C LYS A 68 23.87 -5.08 21.82
N LYS A 69 24.94 -5.69 21.28
CA LYS A 69 26.09 -5.04 20.63
C LYS A 69 25.72 -4.35 19.31
N PHE A 70 24.58 -3.67 19.28
CA PHE A 70 24.23 -2.82 18.17
C PHE A 70 25.20 -1.64 18.15
N LYS A 71 25.72 -1.33 16.97
CA LYS A 71 26.49 -0.10 16.77
C LYS A 71 25.61 1.07 17.21
N LYS A 72 26.04 1.82 18.23
CA LYS A 72 25.33 3.04 18.65
C LYS A 72 25.23 3.96 17.44
N LEU A 73 24.00 4.37 17.09
CA LEU A 73 23.78 5.38 16.07
C LEU A 73 24.43 6.68 16.55
N GLN A 74 25.39 7.20 15.77
CA GLN A 74 25.98 8.49 16.06
C GLN A 74 24.99 9.58 15.66
N VAL A 75 24.77 10.53 16.56
CA VAL A 75 23.97 11.72 16.26
C VAL A 75 24.77 12.56 15.28
N LEU A 76 24.15 12.91 14.15
CA LEU A 76 24.75 13.80 13.15
C LEU A 76 25.08 15.15 13.78
N ASN A 77 26.13 15.82 13.32
CA ASN A 77 26.40 17.17 13.80
C ASN A 77 25.32 18.15 13.29
N THR A 78 25.17 19.31 13.94
CA THR A 78 24.10 20.28 13.60
C THR A 78 24.15 20.73 12.14
N LYS A 79 25.34 20.92 11.56
CA LYS A 79 25.50 21.34 10.16
C LYS A 79 24.97 20.27 9.19
N GLU A 80 25.25 19.00 9.46
CA GLU A 80 24.72 17.88 8.68
C GLU A 80 23.21 17.73 8.82
N GLN A 81 22.68 17.87 10.04
CA GLN A 81 21.24 17.83 10.29
C GLN A 81 20.50 18.93 9.52
N VAL A 82 21.01 20.17 9.52
CA VAL A 82 20.42 21.28 8.77
C VAL A 82 20.48 21.02 7.26
N LYS A 83 21.64 20.57 6.74
CA LYS A 83 21.80 20.24 5.31
C LYS A 83 20.81 19.17 4.85
N LEU A 84 20.68 18.08 5.60
CA LEU A 84 19.74 16.99 5.27
C LEU A 84 18.29 17.44 5.46
N GLY A 85 18.00 18.17 6.53
CA GLY A 85 16.68 18.72 6.81
C GLY A 85 16.17 19.62 5.69
N LEU A 86 17.01 20.53 5.19
CA LEU A 86 16.67 21.41 4.07
C LEU A 86 16.37 20.61 2.78
N LYS A 87 17.21 19.61 2.48
CA LYS A 87 17.00 18.71 1.32
C LYS A 87 15.68 17.95 1.42
N ILE A 88 15.34 17.45 2.61
CA ILE A 88 14.08 16.75 2.87
C ILE A 88 12.90 17.72 2.72
N TYR A 89 12.96 18.89 3.35
CA TYR A 89 11.92 19.90 3.29
C TYR A 89 11.60 20.32 1.85
N GLN A 90 12.63 20.63 1.06
CA GLN A 90 12.49 20.97 -0.36
C GLN A 90 11.85 19.83 -1.16
N LYS A 91 12.25 18.57 -0.91
CA LYS A 91 11.65 17.41 -1.58
C LYS A 91 10.18 17.24 -1.21
N ILE A 92 9.81 17.40 0.06
CA ILE A 92 8.42 17.33 0.51
C ILE A 92 7.59 18.43 -0.16
N LYS A 93 8.03 19.70 -0.10
CA LYS A 93 7.31 20.82 -0.74
C LYS A 93 7.14 20.61 -2.25
N LYS A 94 8.18 20.13 -2.94
CA LYS A 94 8.09 19.77 -4.36
C LYS A 94 7.05 18.69 -4.61
N ASN A 95 7.03 17.63 -3.81
CA ASN A 95 6.07 16.54 -3.94
C ASN A 95 4.63 17.00 -3.65
N MET A 96 4.43 17.86 -2.65
CA MET A 96 3.11 18.47 -2.36
C MET A 96 2.59 19.26 -3.58
N ASN A 97 3.45 20.06 -4.22
CA ASN A 97 3.08 20.79 -5.44
C ASN A 97 2.75 19.86 -6.61
N LEU A 98 3.54 18.79 -6.80
CA LEU A 98 3.27 17.78 -7.82
C LEU A 98 1.93 17.08 -7.59
N SER A 99 1.64 16.70 -6.34
CA SER A 99 0.37 16.08 -5.93
C SER A 99 -0.82 17.01 -6.18
N LEU A 100 -0.70 18.28 -5.81
CA LEU A 100 -1.75 19.28 -6.06
C LEU A 100 -2.06 19.45 -7.55
N ASN A 101 -1.03 19.53 -8.41
CA ASN A 101 -1.22 19.65 -9.85
C ASN A 101 -1.85 18.38 -10.44
N PHE A 102 -1.38 17.20 -10.00
CA PHE A 102 -1.95 15.93 -10.43
C PHE A 102 -3.43 15.80 -10.03
N LYS A 103 -3.79 16.17 -8.79
CA LYS A 103 -5.18 16.20 -8.33
C LYS A 103 -6.07 17.09 -9.20
N LYS A 104 -5.59 18.26 -9.62
CA LYS A 104 -6.35 19.15 -10.52
C LYS A 104 -6.67 18.49 -11.86
N GLU A 105 -5.72 17.71 -12.39
CA GLU A 105 -5.92 16.96 -13.63
C GLU A 105 -6.92 15.82 -13.42
N CYS A 106 -6.83 15.07 -12.32
CA CYS A 106 -7.83 14.07 -11.96
C CYS A 106 -9.24 14.68 -11.87
N LYS A 107 -9.41 15.81 -11.17
CA LYS A 107 -10.69 16.54 -11.08
C LYS A 107 -11.22 16.98 -12.44
N LYS A 108 -10.34 17.34 -13.38
CA LYS A 108 -10.73 17.68 -14.75
C LYS A 108 -11.31 16.46 -15.48
N VAL A 109 -10.66 15.30 -15.37
CA VAL A 109 -11.15 14.05 -15.98
C VAL A 109 -12.44 13.59 -15.31
N GLN A 110 -12.51 13.62 -13.97
CA GLN A 110 -13.73 13.30 -13.22
C GLN A 110 -14.93 14.13 -13.73
N LYS A 111 -14.74 15.44 -13.92
CA LYS A 111 -15.79 16.31 -14.48
C LYS A 111 -16.19 15.92 -15.91
N GLN A 112 -15.25 15.46 -16.73
CA GLN A 112 -15.56 14.97 -18.08
C GLN A 112 -16.42 13.70 -18.03
N ILE A 113 -16.12 12.78 -17.11
CA ILE A 113 -16.90 11.56 -16.90
C ILE A 113 -18.31 11.90 -16.36
N HIS A 114 -18.42 12.75 -15.33
CA HIS A 114 -19.73 13.21 -14.83
C HIS A 114 -20.59 13.91 -15.91
N ASN A 115 -19.98 14.69 -16.81
CA ASN A 115 -20.73 15.32 -17.89
C ASN A 115 -21.28 14.30 -18.90
N LEU A 116 -20.57 13.17 -19.09
CA LEU A 116 -20.99 12.07 -19.93
C LEU A 116 -22.22 11.37 -19.35
N THR A 117 -22.24 11.11 -18.04
CA THR A 117 -23.39 10.47 -17.37
C THR A 117 -24.64 11.35 -17.32
N HIS A 118 -24.48 12.67 -17.40
CA HIS A 118 -25.59 13.65 -17.37
C HIS A 118 -26.00 14.19 -18.74
N GLY A 119 -25.48 13.63 -19.85
CA GLY A 119 -25.84 14.04 -21.21
C GLY A 119 -25.40 15.46 -21.59
N LYS A 120 -24.45 16.07 -20.86
CA LYS A 120 -23.95 17.45 -21.07
C LYS A 120 -22.57 17.47 -21.72
N ASN A 121 -22.21 16.42 -22.44
CA ASN A 121 -20.83 16.19 -22.78
C ASN A 121 -20.38 16.88 -24.07
N LYS A 122 -19.15 17.40 -24.07
CA LYS A 122 -18.53 18.05 -25.23
C LYS A 122 -17.45 17.19 -25.91
N LEU A 123 -17.09 16.08 -25.27
CA LEU A 123 -16.01 15.19 -25.72
C LEU A 123 -16.58 13.84 -26.12
N SER A 124 -15.94 13.18 -27.08
CA SER A 124 -16.24 11.79 -27.41
C SER A 124 -15.79 10.84 -26.30
N LEU A 125 -16.32 9.61 -26.30
CA LEU A 125 -15.89 8.55 -25.39
C LEU A 125 -14.38 8.30 -25.53
N GLU A 126 -13.86 8.24 -26.75
CA GLU A 126 -12.44 8.01 -27.05
C GLU A 126 -11.56 9.13 -26.47
N GLN A 127 -12.00 10.38 -26.56
CA GLN A 127 -11.27 11.52 -26.00
C GLN A 127 -11.22 11.47 -24.47
N ILE A 128 -12.30 11.03 -23.82
CA ILE A 128 -12.32 10.84 -22.36
C ILE A 128 -11.39 9.69 -21.99
N ASN A 129 -11.46 8.57 -22.70
CA ASN A 129 -10.58 7.43 -22.46
C ASN A 129 -9.10 7.80 -22.61
N GLN A 130 -8.73 8.56 -23.65
CA GLN A 130 -7.38 9.09 -23.80
C GLN A 130 -6.95 9.98 -22.63
N ASN A 131 -7.86 10.75 -22.04
CA ASN A 131 -7.54 11.56 -20.87
C ASN A 131 -7.35 10.71 -19.61
N ILE A 132 -8.09 9.61 -19.46
CA ILE A 132 -7.87 8.61 -18.41
C ILE A 132 -6.48 7.96 -18.59
N ASP A 133 -6.13 7.57 -19.82
CA ASP A 133 -4.81 6.99 -20.11
C ASP A 133 -3.67 7.95 -19.79
N LYS A 134 -3.82 9.25 -20.10
CA LYS A 134 -2.85 10.28 -19.69
C LYS A 134 -2.67 10.38 -18.18
N ILE A 135 -3.74 10.21 -17.38
CA ILE A 135 -3.64 10.17 -15.91
C ILE A 135 -2.81 8.95 -15.47
N LYS A 136 -3.07 7.78 -16.06
CA LYS A 136 -2.35 6.53 -15.76
C LYS A 136 -0.88 6.60 -16.15
N GLU A 137 -0.57 7.05 -17.36
CA GLU A 137 0.82 7.28 -17.82
C GLU A 137 1.57 8.25 -16.91
N LYS A 138 0.90 9.30 -16.47
CA LYS A 138 1.47 10.27 -15.56
C LYS A 138 1.80 9.65 -14.20
N LEU A 139 0.92 8.82 -13.63
CA LEU A 139 1.20 8.07 -12.40
C LEU A 139 2.39 7.12 -12.54
N SER A 140 2.59 6.53 -13.72
CA SER A 140 3.73 5.65 -14.01
C SER A 140 5.06 6.40 -14.12
N ASN A 141 5.06 7.73 -14.23
CA ASN A 141 6.29 8.50 -14.28
C ASN A 141 7.01 8.51 -12.92
N LYS A 142 8.32 8.25 -12.92
CA LYS A 142 9.17 8.22 -11.71
C LYS A 142 9.01 9.45 -10.80
N LYS A 143 8.67 10.62 -11.33
CA LYS A 143 8.44 11.83 -10.52
C LYS A 143 7.22 11.75 -9.59
N TYR A 144 6.28 10.85 -9.87
CA TYR A 144 5.07 10.59 -9.08
C TYR A 144 5.14 9.29 -8.27
N LEU A 145 6.29 8.60 -8.24
CA LEU A 145 6.43 7.34 -7.52
C LEU A 145 6.04 7.45 -6.04
N PHE A 146 6.27 8.61 -5.42
CA PHE A 146 5.87 8.88 -4.04
C PHE A 146 4.35 8.78 -3.78
N LEU A 147 3.51 8.87 -4.82
CA LEU A 147 2.07 8.67 -4.72
C LEU A 147 1.70 7.18 -4.63
N GLN A 148 2.56 6.26 -5.10
CA GLN A 148 2.27 4.83 -5.01
C GLN A 148 2.23 4.33 -3.57
N GLU A 149 2.91 5.00 -2.63
CA GLU A 149 2.84 4.70 -1.20
C GLU A 149 1.41 4.78 -0.64
N ILE A 150 0.57 5.66 -1.20
CA ILE A 150 -0.83 5.82 -0.78
C ILE A 150 -1.83 5.23 -1.79
N LEU A 151 -1.49 5.22 -3.08
CA LEU A 151 -2.39 4.81 -4.15
C LEU A 151 -2.21 3.32 -4.52
N GLY A 152 -1.08 2.70 -4.19
CA GLY A 152 -0.71 1.37 -4.67
C GLY A 152 -1.78 0.30 -4.45
N PRO A 153 -2.26 0.10 -3.20
CA PRO A 153 -3.32 -0.87 -2.92
C PRO A 153 -4.62 -0.58 -3.70
N THR A 154 -5.05 0.69 -3.73
CA THR A 154 -6.25 1.12 -4.47
C THR A 154 -6.11 0.85 -5.96
N LEU A 155 -4.97 1.22 -6.57
CA LEU A 155 -4.70 0.98 -7.98
C LEU A 155 -4.75 -0.52 -8.31
N HIS A 156 -4.18 -1.36 -7.45
CA HIS A 156 -4.20 -2.81 -7.65
C HIS A 156 -5.61 -3.40 -7.53
N HIS A 157 -6.38 -2.95 -6.53
CA HIS A 157 -7.76 -3.36 -6.34
C HIS A 157 -8.64 -2.99 -7.55
N GLU A 158 -8.58 -1.73 -7.97
CA GLU A 158 -9.35 -1.20 -9.10
C GLU A 158 -8.99 -1.89 -10.41
N GLN A 159 -7.69 -2.14 -10.65
CA GLN A 159 -7.24 -2.93 -11.82
C GLN A 159 -7.81 -4.36 -11.81
N SER A 160 -7.90 -4.98 -10.63
CA SER A 160 -8.46 -6.33 -10.49
C SER A 160 -9.96 -6.33 -10.82
N ILE A 161 -10.70 -5.30 -10.39
CA ILE A 161 -12.13 -5.12 -10.72
C ILE A 161 -12.33 -4.86 -12.22
N LEU A 162 -11.44 -4.12 -12.86
CA LEU A 162 -11.52 -3.79 -14.29
C LEU A 162 -11.14 -4.95 -15.22
N THR A 163 -10.47 -5.99 -14.70
CA THR A 163 -9.91 -7.08 -15.51
C THR A 163 -10.98 -7.85 -16.31
N PRO A 164 -12.13 -8.27 -15.73
CA PRO A 164 -13.19 -8.92 -16.51
C PRO A 164 -13.73 -8.03 -17.64
N LEU A 165 -13.87 -6.72 -17.39
CA LEU A 165 -14.32 -5.78 -18.41
C LEU A 165 -13.31 -5.65 -19.54
N TYR A 166 -12.01 -5.58 -19.22
CA TYR A 166 -10.93 -5.54 -20.20
C TYR A 166 -10.95 -6.75 -21.13
N LEU A 167 -11.22 -7.95 -20.59
CA LEU A 167 -11.23 -9.21 -21.32
C LEU A 167 -12.54 -9.49 -22.07
N LYS A 168 -13.57 -8.66 -21.93
CA LYS A 168 -14.86 -8.85 -22.62
C LYS A 168 -14.69 -8.82 -24.14
N ASP A 169 -15.17 -9.85 -24.82
CA ASP A 169 -15.15 -9.93 -26.28
C ASP A 169 -15.95 -8.79 -26.94
N ILE A 170 -15.49 -8.36 -28.11
CA ILE A 170 -16.13 -7.34 -28.94
C ILE A 170 -16.55 -8.00 -30.25
N LYS A 171 -17.86 -8.13 -30.50
CA LYS A 171 -18.37 -8.79 -31.71
C LYS A 171 -18.74 -7.79 -32.81
N ASP A 172 -19.15 -6.59 -32.42
CA ASP A 172 -19.55 -5.53 -33.32
C ASP A 172 -19.22 -4.14 -32.75
N GLU A 173 -19.53 -3.09 -33.49
CA GLU A 173 -19.28 -1.71 -33.05
C GLU A 173 -20.18 -1.28 -31.88
N SER A 174 -21.36 -1.88 -31.69
CA SER A 174 -22.22 -1.61 -30.54
C SER A 174 -21.57 -2.13 -29.26
N ASP A 175 -21.06 -3.36 -29.28
CA ASP A 175 -20.28 -3.96 -28.19
C ASP A 175 -19.07 -3.11 -27.84
N LYS A 176 -18.36 -2.59 -28.86
CA LYS A 176 -17.20 -1.71 -28.67
C LYS A 176 -17.57 -0.42 -27.97
N GLN A 177 -18.63 0.26 -28.42
CA GLN A 177 -19.13 1.49 -27.80
C GLN A 177 -19.61 1.25 -26.37
N ASN A 178 -20.36 0.16 -26.13
CA ASN A 178 -20.84 -0.22 -24.80
C ASN A 178 -19.69 -0.55 -23.85
N LYS A 179 -18.67 -1.29 -24.33
CA LYS A 179 -17.47 -1.61 -23.54
C LYS A 179 -16.69 -0.34 -23.21
N LEU A 180 -16.53 0.58 -24.14
CA LEU A 180 -15.84 1.85 -23.92
C LEU A 180 -16.57 2.73 -22.90
N PHE A 181 -17.90 2.82 -23.00
CA PHE A 181 -18.73 3.51 -22.01
C PHE A 181 -18.56 2.91 -20.61
N ALA A 182 -18.71 1.58 -20.49
CA ALA A 182 -18.53 0.88 -19.22
C ALA A 182 -17.11 1.05 -18.65
N TRP A 183 -16.10 1.07 -19.53
CA TRP A 183 -14.70 1.28 -19.15
C TRP A 183 -14.48 2.66 -18.55
N ILE A 184 -15.00 3.70 -19.19
CA ILE A 184 -14.93 5.08 -18.71
C ILE A 184 -15.67 5.23 -17.37
N TYR A 185 -16.87 4.67 -17.28
CA TYR A 185 -17.68 4.72 -16.06
C TYR A 185 -16.99 4.01 -14.89
N ALA A 186 -16.39 2.84 -15.12
CA ALA A 186 -15.66 2.12 -14.08
C ALA A 186 -14.42 2.90 -13.58
N HIS A 187 -13.82 3.77 -14.40
CA HIS A 187 -12.72 4.63 -13.98
C HIS A 187 -13.18 5.87 -13.19
N GLU A 188 -14.47 6.15 -13.10
CA GLU A 188 -15.02 7.24 -12.28
C GLU A 188 -14.65 7.03 -10.80
N SER A 189 -14.97 5.85 -10.26
CA SER A 189 -14.69 5.47 -8.86
C SER A 189 -13.19 5.48 -8.57
N LEU A 190 -12.36 4.94 -9.47
CA LEU A 190 -10.91 5.01 -9.34
C LEU A 190 -10.41 6.46 -9.25
N ILE A 191 -10.90 7.36 -10.10
CA ILE A 191 -10.47 8.76 -10.11
C ILE A 191 -10.93 9.48 -8.83
N GLU A 192 -12.14 9.21 -8.35
CA GLU A 192 -12.65 9.73 -7.09
C GLU A 192 -11.78 9.28 -5.91
N ASN A 193 -11.50 7.97 -5.80
CA ASN A 193 -10.63 7.41 -4.78
C ASN A 193 -9.22 8.04 -4.81
N ILE A 194 -8.64 8.24 -6.01
CA ILE A 194 -7.37 8.94 -6.15
C ILE A 194 -7.48 10.37 -5.56
N ILE A 195 -8.52 11.12 -5.91
CA ILE A 195 -8.69 12.50 -5.44
C ILE A 195 -8.79 12.56 -3.92
N GLU A 196 -9.59 11.69 -3.31
CA GLU A 196 -9.79 11.64 -1.85
C GLU A 196 -8.50 11.28 -1.11
N LEU A 197 -7.76 10.27 -1.59
CA LEU A 197 -6.49 9.87 -0.99
C LEU A 197 -5.43 10.97 -1.09
N LEU A 198 -5.38 11.69 -2.21
CA LEU A 198 -4.49 12.85 -2.36
C LEU A 198 -4.89 13.99 -1.40
N GLU A 199 -6.18 14.19 -1.14
CA GLU A 199 -6.67 15.19 -0.18
C GLU A 199 -6.34 14.83 1.26
N ALA A 200 -6.53 13.57 1.63
CA ALA A 200 -6.12 13.06 2.94
C ALA A 200 -4.61 13.21 3.15
N GLN A 201 -3.80 12.85 2.15
CA GLN A 201 -2.35 12.98 2.20
C GLN A 201 -1.91 14.45 2.32
N ASP A 202 -2.48 15.36 1.53
CA ASP A 202 -2.15 16.80 1.59
C ASP A 202 -2.45 17.38 2.98
N LYS A 203 -3.64 17.09 3.54
CA LYS A 203 -4.01 17.52 4.89
C LYS A 203 -3.01 17.02 5.94
N ARG A 204 -2.60 15.75 5.84
CA ARG A 204 -1.64 15.17 6.78
C ARG A 204 -0.23 15.76 6.63
N LEU A 205 0.25 15.93 5.40
CA LEU A 205 1.59 16.47 5.12
C LEU A 205 1.74 17.92 5.58
N LYS A 206 0.69 18.75 5.42
CA LYS A 206 0.69 20.14 5.91
C LYS A 206 0.96 20.24 7.41
N ILE A 207 0.47 19.28 8.19
CA ILE A 207 0.70 19.23 9.64
C ILE A 207 2.06 18.58 9.95
N ALA A 208 2.36 17.46 9.30
CA ALA A 208 3.55 16.66 9.58
C ALA A 208 4.87 17.35 9.20
N ILE A 209 4.85 18.33 8.27
CA ILE A 209 6.04 19.08 7.87
C ILE A 209 6.45 20.17 8.89
N LEU A 210 5.53 20.62 9.76
CA LEU A 210 5.76 21.75 10.66
C LEU A 210 6.97 21.57 11.58
N PRO A 211 7.20 20.42 12.25
CA PRO A 211 8.36 20.27 13.12
C PRO A 211 9.70 20.42 12.37
N LEU A 212 9.75 19.97 11.11
CA LEU A 212 10.93 20.14 10.26
C LEU A 212 11.09 21.61 9.84
N GLN A 213 9.98 22.28 9.52
CA GLN A 213 9.97 23.70 9.20
C GLN A 213 10.49 24.53 10.38
N ASP A 214 9.91 24.35 11.56
CA ASP A 214 10.30 25.05 12.79
C ASP A 214 11.77 24.81 13.14
N PHE A 215 12.26 23.57 12.95
CA PHE A 215 13.68 23.24 13.14
C PHE A 215 14.58 24.07 12.20
N LEU A 216 14.23 24.16 10.92
CA LEU A 216 15.03 24.88 9.94
C LEU A 216 14.95 26.40 10.13
N GLU A 217 13.78 26.96 10.46
CA GLU A 217 13.59 28.38 10.78
C GLU A 217 14.40 28.79 12.02
N LYS A 218 14.36 27.99 13.10
CA LYS A 218 15.21 28.21 14.29
C LYS A 218 16.71 28.19 13.98
N LYS A 219 17.11 27.49 12.90
CA LYS A 219 18.49 27.42 12.42
C LYS A 219 18.79 28.45 11.31
N LYS A 220 17.85 29.33 10.98
CA LYS A 220 17.96 30.35 9.91
C LYS A 220 18.34 29.75 8.55
N ALA A 221 17.80 28.56 8.25
CA ALA A 221 18.09 27.80 7.03
C ALA A 221 16.93 27.80 6.01
N LEU A 222 15.77 28.33 6.38
CA LEU A 222 14.64 28.70 5.52
C LEU A 222 14.46 30.22 5.62
#